data_AF-W1YFI4-F1
#
_entry.id   AF-W1YFI4-F1
#
_cell.length_a   1.000
_cell.length_b   1.000
_cell.length_c   1.000
_cell.angle_alpha   90.00
_cell.angle_beta   90.00
_cell.angle_gamma   90.00
#
_symmetry.space_group_name_H-M   'P 1'
#
loop_
_entity.id
_entity.type
_entity.pdbx_description
1 polymer ?
#
loop_
_entity_poly.entity_id
_entity_poly.type
_entity_poly.pdbx_seq_one_letter_code
_entity_poly.pdbx_strand_id
1 'polypeptide(L)'
;NLLNEAALLAARLNKKVITMAEVEEASEKVSMGPERRSHIVSEKDRKLTAYHESGHAIVAHLLPHADPVHKVTIIPRGAAGGYTMMLPTEEQNYKT
;
A
#
# COMPACT_ATOMS: atom_id res chain seq x y z
N ASN A 1 -5.91 13.55 -9.96
CA ASN A 1 -5.99 12.17 -10.49
C ASN A 1 -6.59 11.18 -9.49
N LEU A 2 -6.19 11.20 -8.21
CA LEU A 2 -6.69 10.30 -7.15
C LEU A 2 -8.21 10.11 -7.08
N LEU A 3 -8.98 11.20 -6.87
CA LEU A 3 -10.43 11.10 -6.69
C LEU A 3 -11.16 10.58 -7.94
N ASN A 4 -10.60 10.80 -9.12
CA ASN A 4 -11.14 10.24 -10.36
C ASN A 4 -10.96 8.71 -10.39
N GLU A 5 -9.79 8.21 -9.97
CA GLU A 5 -9.56 6.77 -9.84
C GLU A 5 -10.48 6.14 -8.80
N ALA A 6 -10.72 6.80 -7.66
CA ALA A 6 -11.67 6.34 -6.65
C ALA A 6 -13.10 6.28 -7.21
N ALA A 7 -13.53 7.28 -7.98
CA ALA A 7 -14.84 7.29 -8.64
C ALA A 7 -14.98 6.16 -9.67
N LEU A 8 -13.93 5.91 -10.48
CA LEU A 8 -13.90 4.81 -11.44
C LEU A 8 -13.98 3.44 -10.75
N LEU A 9 -13.30 3.27 -9.61
CA LEU A 9 -13.38 2.04 -8.81
C LEU A 9 -14.79 1.83 -8.23
N ALA A 10 -15.39 2.87 -7.66
CA ALA A 10 -16.77 2.82 -7.15
C ALA A 10 -17.75 2.43 -8.27
N ALA A 11 -17.64 3.07 -9.44
CA ALA A 11 -18.49 2.79 -10.59
C ALA A 11 -18.33 1.36 -11.10
N ARG A 12 -17.10 0.82 -11.18
CA ARG A 12 -16.84 -0.58 -11.57
C ARG A 12 -17.47 -1.60 -10.63
N LEU A 13 -17.60 -1.24 -9.35
CA LEU A 13 -18.24 -2.07 -8.32
C LEU A 13 -19.75 -1.80 -8.21
N ASN A 14 -20.34 -1.01 -9.13
CA ASN A 14 -21.75 -0.58 -9.09
C ASN A 14 -22.14 0.09 -7.76
N LYS A 15 -21.20 0.77 -7.09
CA LYS A 15 -21.47 1.55 -5.88
C LYS A 15 -22.02 2.93 -6.25
N LYS A 16 -22.98 3.41 -5.45
CA LYS A 16 -23.57 4.76 -5.60
C LYS A 16 -22.82 5.84 -4.82
N VAL A 17 -21.97 5.44 -3.89
CA VAL A 17 -21.21 6.33 -3.01
C VAL A 17 -19.75 5.86 -2.99
N ILE A 18 -18.83 6.81 -3.08
CA ILE A 18 -17.39 6.57 -2.91
C ILE A 18 -17.12 6.52 -1.41
N THR A 19 -16.51 5.44 -0.96
CA THR A 19 -16.10 5.25 0.44
C THR A 19 -14.58 5.36 0.58
N MET A 20 -14.09 5.43 1.81
CA MET A 20 -12.63 5.45 2.06
C MET A 20 -11.91 4.24 1.47
N ALA A 21 -12.57 3.08 1.33
CA ALA A 21 -11.99 1.92 0.68
C ALA A 21 -11.60 2.19 -0.79
N GLU A 22 -12.42 2.93 -1.54
CA GLU A 22 -12.08 3.30 -2.92
C GLU A 22 -10.99 4.38 -2.96
N VAL A 23 -10.97 5.29 -1.99
CA VAL A 23 -9.96 6.34 -1.89
C VAL A 23 -8.59 5.74 -1.56
N GLU A 24 -8.52 4.80 -0.62
CA GLU A 24 -7.30 4.07 -0.26
C GLU A 24 -6.79 3.23 -1.43
N GLU A 25 -7.66 2.44 -2.08
CA GLU A 25 -7.28 1.65 -3.26
C GLU A 25 -6.78 2.54 -4.41
N ALA A 26 -7.44 3.68 -4.64
CA ALA A 26 -7.01 4.64 -5.64
C ALA A 26 -5.66 5.26 -5.28
N SER A 27 -5.42 5.55 -3.99
CA SER A 27 -4.12 6.08 -3.51
C SER A 27 -3.00 5.11 -3.79
N GLU A 28 -3.20 3.83 -3.44
CA GLU A 28 -2.24 2.78 -3.73
C GLU A 28 -2.01 2.60 -5.23
N LYS A 29 -3.08 2.60 -6.02
CA LYS A 29 -2.99 2.46 -7.47
C LYS A 29 -2.22 3.61 -8.11
N VAL A 30 -2.43 4.85 -7.66
CA VAL A 30 -1.75 6.03 -8.20
C VAL A 30 -0.27 6.04 -7.79
N SER A 31 0.04 5.66 -6.55
CA SER A 31 1.41 5.70 -6.01
C SER A 31 2.27 4.51 -6.46
N MET A 32 1.71 3.30 -6.49
CA MET A 32 2.46 2.04 -6.70
C MET A 32 2.05 1.27 -7.96
N GLY A 33 0.99 1.70 -8.64
CA GLY A 33 0.41 1.01 -9.79
C GLY A 33 -0.65 -0.03 -9.42
N PRO A 34 -1.26 -0.67 -10.42
CA PRO A 34 -2.36 -1.61 -10.20
C PRO A 34 -1.90 -2.91 -9.52
N GLU A 35 -2.84 -3.53 -8.81
CA GLU A 35 -2.69 -4.87 -8.25
C GLU A 35 -2.46 -5.93 -9.34
N ARG A 36 -1.47 -6.82 -9.15
CA ARG A 36 -1.13 -7.88 -10.11
C ARG A 36 -1.86 -9.18 -9.80
N ARG A 37 -3.19 -9.18 -9.97
CA ARG A 37 -4.05 -10.35 -9.66
C ARG A 37 -3.75 -11.62 -10.44
N SER A 38 -3.21 -11.51 -11.66
CA SER A 38 -2.87 -12.66 -12.51
C SER A 38 -1.49 -13.24 -12.24
N HIS A 39 -0.68 -12.60 -11.39
CA HIS A 39 0.67 -13.07 -11.12
C HIS A 39 0.63 -14.24 -10.14
N ILE A 40 0.96 -15.44 -10.63
CA ILE A 40 1.06 -16.63 -9.79
C ILE A 40 2.34 -16.50 -8.96
N VAL A 41 2.19 -16.25 -7.66
CA VAL A 41 3.29 -16.20 -6.70
C VAL A 41 3.43 -17.58 -6.07
N SER A 42 4.64 -18.16 -6.10
CA SER A 42 4.90 -19.43 -5.45
C SER A 42 4.74 -19.29 -3.93
N GLU A 43 4.39 -20.37 -3.23
CA GLU A 43 4.27 -20.32 -1.77
C GLU A 43 5.57 -19.89 -1.09
N LYS A 44 6.72 -20.33 -1.65
CA LYS A 44 8.05 -19.94 -1.21
C LYS A 44 8.27 -18.44 -1.32
N ASP A 45 7.96 -17.84 -2.47
CA ASP A 45 8.16 -16.40 -2.70
C ASP A 45 7.18 -15.57 -1.88
N ARG A 46 5.95 -16.05 -1.70
CA ARG A 46 4.96 -15.43 -0.82
C ARG A 46 5.45 -15.38 0.62
N LYS A 47 6.03 -16.49 1.12
CA LYS A 47 6.59 -16.58 2.46
C LYS A 47 7.81 -15.68 2.63
N LEU A 48 8.69 -15.64 1.62
CA LEU A 48 9.85 -14.74 1.61
C LEU A 48 9.42 -13.27 1.69
N THR A 49 8.43 -12.88 0.87
CA THR A 49 7.86 -11.53 0.88
C THR A 49 7.24 -11.20 2.24
N ALA A 50 6.49 -12.15 2.83
CA ALA A 50 5.90 -11.97 4.15
C ALA A 50 6.96 -11.69 5.22
N TYR A 51 8.08 -12.43 5.23
CA TYR A 51 9.17 -12.14 6.15
C TYR A 51 9.86 -10.81 5.88
N HIS A 52 10.06 -10.45 4.62
CA HIS A 52 10.67 -9.18 4.24
C HIS A 52 9.85 -7.98 4.75
N GLU A 53 8.55 -7.96 4.44
CA GLU A 53 7.67 -6.87 4.87
C GLU A 53 7.44 -6.87 6.38
N SER A 54 7.34 -8.04 7.01
CA SER A 54 7.26 -8.13 8.48
C SER A 54 8.52 -7.57 9.13
N GLY A 55 9.70 -7.76 8.52
CA GLY A 55 10.95 -7.17 8.98
C GLY A 55 10.89 -5.65 8.99
N HIS A 56 10.47 -5.02 7.88
CA HIS A 56 10.26 -3.58 7.82
C HIS A 56 9.27 -3.10 8.88
N ALA A 57 8.14 -3.78 9.01
CA ALA A 57 7.10 -3.41 9.96
C ALA A 57 7.56 -3.47 11.42
N ILE A 58 8.27 -4.54 11.80
CA ILE A 58 8.77 -4.73 13.17
C ILE A 58 9.84 -3.69 13.49
N VAL A 59 10.80 -3.48 12.58
CA VAL A 59 11.89 -2.49 12.81
C VAL A 59 11.31 -1.09 12.93
N ALA A 60 10.41 -0.69 12.03
CA ALA A 60 9.75 0.62 12.10
C ALA A 60 8.94 0.78 13.40
N HIS A 61 8.25 -0.26 13.86
CA HIS A 61 7.47 -0.21 15.10
C HIS A 61 8.33 -0.08 16.36
N LEU A 62 9.54 -0.67 16.37
CA LEU A 62 10.41 -0.67 17.54
C LEU A 62 11.31 0.57 17.63
N LEU A 63 11.54 1.28 16.52
CA LEU A 63 12.39 2.47 16.50
C LEU A 63 11.60 3.71 16.95
N PRO A 64 12.05 4.44 17.99
CA PRO A 64 11.29 5.54 18.59
C PRO A 64 11.12 6.77 17.69
N HIS A 65 11.90 6.87 16.61
CA HIS A 65 11.90 8.01 15.69
C HIS A 65 11.49 7.60 14.27
N ALA A 66 11.10 6.35 14.05
CA ALA A 66 10.58 5.92 12.76
C ALA A 66 9.12 6.35 12.62
N ASP A 67 8.72 6.65 11.38
CA ASP A 67 7.32 6.92 11.07
C ASP A 67 6.47 5.67 11.35
N PRO A 68 5.26 5.82 11.92
CA PRO A 68 4.41 4.70 12.25
C PRO A 68 3.99 3.93 11.01
N VAL A 69 3.93 2.60 11.15
CA VAL A 69 3.42 1.69 10.13
C VAL A 69 1.92 1.92 9.96
N HIS A 70 1.51 2.33 8.76
CA HIS A 70 0.12 2.51 8.39
C HIS A 70 -0.50 1.24 7.80
N LYS A 71 0.25 0.55 6.94
CA LYS A 71 -0.23 -0.66 6.26
C LYS A 71 0.91 -1.59 5.90
N VAL A 72 0.67 -2.90 6.01
CA VAL A 72 1.59 -3.95 5.55
C VAL A 72 0.82 -4.89 4.63
N THR A 73 1.37 -5.21 3.47
CA THR A 73 0.75 -6.17 2.54
C THR A 73 1.78 -6.96 1.76
N ILE A 74 1.43 -8.20 1.43
CA ILE A 74 2.17 -9.09 0.54
C ILE A 74 1.51 -9.22 -0.84
N ILE A 75 0.54 -8.34 -1.12
CA ILE A 75 -0.16 -8.30 -2.40
C ILE A 75 0.73 -7.54 -3.39
N PRO A 76 1.11 -8.15 -4.52
CA PRO A 76 2.01 -7.51 -5.48
C PRO A 76 1.32 -6.36 -6.21
N ARG A 77 2.00 -5.22 -6.29
CA ARG A 77 1.60 -4.03 -7.07
C ARG A 77 2.76 -3.52 -7.89
N GLY A 78 2.53 -3.18 -9.15
CA GLY A 78 3.58 -2.70 -10.04
C GLY A 78 4.81 -3.62 -10.05
N ALA A 79 5.98 -3.08 -9.70
CA ALA A 79 7.23 -3.83 -9.59
C ALA A 79 7.47 -4.47 -8.21
N ALA A 80 6.64 -4.19 -7.20
CA ALA A 80 6.82 -4.66 -5.83
C ALA A 80 6.09 -6.00 -5.59
N GLY A 81 6.72 -6.91 -4.85
CA GLY A 81 6.12 -8.19 -4.42
C GLY A 81 5.20 -8.07 -3.21
N GLY A 82 5.39 -7.02 -2.43
CA GLY A 82 4.66 -6.59 -1.24
C GLY A 82 5.18 -5.21 -0.84
N TYR A 83 4.61 -4.60 0.18
CA TYR A 83 5.13 -3.34 0.71
C TYR A 83 4.68 -3.07 2.15
N THR A 84 5.48 -2.26 2.83
CA THR A 84 5.20 -1.69 4.14
C THR A 84 5.13 -0.16 4.00
N MET A 85 3.94 0.40 4.25
CA MET A 85 3.69 1.83 4.18
C MET A 85 3.82 2.45 5.57
N MET A 86 4.71 3.44 5.67
CA MET A 86 4.86 4.29 6.85
C MET A 86 4.27 5.67 6.52
N LEU A 87 3.57 6.28 7.47
CA LEU A 87 3.00 7.62 7.30
C LEU A 87 3.64 8.59 8.30
N PRO A 88 4.25 9.69 7.83
CA PRO A 88 4.78 10.71 8.71
C PRO A 88 3.69 11.29 9.61
N THR A 89 3.96 11.41 10.91
CA THR A 89 3.07 12.10 11.86
C THR A 89 3.17 13.61 11.79
N GLU A 90 4.29 14.11 11.27
CA GLU A 90 4.56 15.54 11.12
C GLU A 90 4.98 15.84 9.68
N GLU A 91 4.51 16.98 9.17
CA GLU A 91 4.88 17.46 7.85
C GLU A 91 6.31 18.01 7.88
N GLN A 92 7.27 17.25 7.34
CA GLN A 92 8.66 17.69 7.25
C GLN A 92 8.84 18.65 6.07
N ASN A 93 8.83 19.95 6.36
CA ASN A 93 8.97 21.03 5.36
C ASN A 93 10.44 21.37 5.02
N TYR A 94 11.43 20.74 5.66
CA TYR A 94 12.84 21.03 5.45
C TYR A 94 13.49 19.99 4.51
N LYS A 95 13.89 20.45 3.31
CA LYS A 95 14.82 19.75 2.42
C LYS A 95 16.18 20.44 2.50
N THR A 96 17.17 19.79 3.10
CA THR A 96 18.61 20.14 2.94
C THR A 96 19.20 19.47 1.72
#